data_AF-A0AAI9LKG6-F1
#
_entry.id   AF-A0AAI9LKG6-F1
#
_cell.length_a   1.000
_cell.length_b   1.000
_cell.length_c   1.000
_cell.angle_alpha   90.00
_cell.angle_beta   90.00
_cell.angle_gamma   90.00
#
_symmetry.space_group_name_H-M   'P 1'
#
loop_
_entity.id
_entity.type
_entity.pdbx_description
1 polymer ?
#
loop_
_entity_poly.entity_id
_entity_poly.type
_entity_poly.pdbx_seq_one_letter_code
_entity_poly.pdbx_strand_id
1 'polypeptide(L)'
;MDIHHSCPSCEGKKRVSGFVTDSTGRLRLTRTAPCPQCDGVGTITDEQCRWIAIGRSHRQMRFAHKESAVAAALRLGLSVDQLTAAELGRLPPAILALPGSPPGQSPI
;
A
#
# COMPACT_ATOMS: atom_id res chain seq x y z
N MET A 1 -15.58 -21.51 2.41
CA MET A 1 -14.17 -21.91 2.38
C MET A 1 -13.42 -20.76 1.74
N ASP A 2 -12.54 -20.09 2.46
CA ASP A 2 -11.76 -18.99 1.90
C ASP A 2 -10.68 -19.58 0.98
N ILE A 3 -10.68 -19.17 -0.29
CA ILE A 3 -9.65 -19.54 -1.24
C ILE A 3 -8.42 -18.67 -0.93
N HIS A 4 -7.29 -19.35 -0.68
CA HIS A 4 -6.02 -18.71 -0.45
C HIS A 4 -5.13 -18.82 -1.68
N HIS A 5 -4.56 -17.70 -2.09
CA HIS A 5 -3.61 -17.59 -3.20
C HIS A 5 -2.21 -17.35 -2.66
N SER A 6 -1.20 -17.80 -3.39
CA SER A 6 0.18 -17.37 -3.14
C SER A 6 0.25 -15.84 -3.27
N CYS A 7 0.89 -15.18 -2.29
CA CYS A 7 1.07 -13.73 -2.33
C CYS A 7 1.86 -13.35 -3.60
N PRO A 8 1.35 -12.46 -4.47
CA PRO A 8 2.00 -12.15 -5.74
C PRO A 8 3.26 -11.28 -5.55
N SER A 9 3.47 -10.69 -4.37
CA SER A 9 4.68 -9.90 -4.08
C SER A 9 5.87 -10.75 -3.65
N CYS A 10 5.64 -11.87 -2.95
CA CYS A 10 6.72 -12.75 -2.48
C CYS A 10 6.65 -14.18 -3.04
N GLU A 11 5.66 -14.49 -3.88
CA GLU A 11 5.45 -15.81 -4.47
C GLU A 11 5.42 -16.93 -3.41
N GLY A 12 4.85 -16.65 -2.23
CA GLY A 12 4.82 -17.61 -1.11
C GLY A 12 6.11 -17.69 -0.28
N LYS A 13 7.18 -16.98 -0.65
CA LYS A 13 8.48 -17.01 0.05
C LYS A 13 8.47 -16.34 1.42
N LYS A 14 7.41 -15.60 1.75
CA LYS A 14 7.17 -14.91 3.04
C LYS A 14 8.11 -13.73 3.33
N ARG A 15 9.35 -13.77 2.85
CA ARG A 15 10.35 -12.73 3.08
C ARG A 15 10.84 -12.15 1.77
N VAL A 16 11.21 -10.89 1.82
CA VAL A 16 11.81 -10.15 0.70
C VAL A 16 13.15 -9.57 1.11
N SER A 17 14.08 -9.51 0.17
CA SER A 17 15.36 -8.81 0.35
C SER A 17 15.26 -7.41 -0.20
N GLY A 18 15.90 -6.45 0.46
CA GLY A 18 15.87 -5.06 0.05
C GLY A 18 17.08 -4.30 0.56
N PHE A 19 17.31 -3.12 0.00
CA PHE A 19 18.31 -2.22 0.51
C PHE A 19 17.74 -1.43 1.69
N VAL A 20 18.47 -1.39 2.79
CA VAL A 20 18.14 -0.60 3.98
C VAL A 20 19.33 0.28 4.31
N THR A 21 19.06 1.48 4.82
CA THR A 21 20.09 2.33 5.40
C THR A 21 20.32 1.89 6.83
N ASP A 22 21.55 1.52 7.18
CA ASP A 22 21.90 1.19 8.56
C ASP A 22 22.03 2.44 9.44
N SER A 23 22.26 2.26 10.74
CA SER A 23 22.45 3.37 11.70
C SER A 23 23.65 4.26 11.39
N THR A 24 24.54 3.84 10.48
CA THR A 24 25.71 4.61 10.02
C THR A 24 25.43 5.36 8.72
N GLY A 25 24.19 5.32 8.21
CA GLY A 25 23.83 5.95 6.94
C GLY A 25 24.26 5.16 5.71
N ARG A 26 24.77 3.93 5.88
CA ARG A 26 25.26 3.10 4.77
C ARG A 26 24.15 2.21 4.25
N LEU A 27 24.01 2.17 2.93
CA LEU A 27 23.10 1.24 2.26
C LEU A 27 23.64 -0.19 2.41
N ARG A 28 22.84 -1.09 2.98
CA ARG A 28 23.13 -2.51 3.07
C ARG A 28 21.98 -3.32 2.52
N LEU A 29 22.31 -4.46 1.93
CA LEU A 29 21.29 -5.47 1.63
C LEU A 29 20.86 -6.10 2.96
N THR A 30 19.61 -5.88 3.37
CA THR A 30 19.09 -6.55 4.57
C THR A 30 18.91 -8.03 4.30
N ARG A 31 19.31 -8.88 5.25
CA ARG A 31 19.02 -10.30 5.21
C ARG A 31 17.57 -10.51 5.65
N THR A 32 16.66 -10.32 4.70
CA THR A 32 15.25 -10.74 4.70
C THR A 32 14.30 -10.02 5.68
N ALA A 33 13.46 -9.12 5.17
CA ALA A 33 12.32 -8.54 5.89
C ALA A 33 11.03 -9.32 5.57
N PRO A 34 10.00 -9.32 6.45
CA PRO A 34 8.68 -9.83 6.09
C PRO A 34 8.15 -9.16 4.82
N CYS A 35 7.48 -9.92 3.95
CA CYS A 35 6.86 -9.36 2.76
C CYS A 35 5.84 -8.29 3.17
N PRO A 36 5.97 -7.03 2.73
CA PRO A 36 5.12 -5.95 3.21
C PRO A 36 3.65 -6.08 2.78
N GLN A 37 3.36 -6.93 1.80
CA GLN A 37 2.01 -7.14 1.27
C GLN A 37 1.23 -8.22 2.05
N CYS A 38 1.85 -9.38 2.32
CA CYS A 38 1.20 -10.46 3.08
C CYS A 38 1.69 -10.57 4.52
N ASP A 39 2.49 -9.61 4.98
CA ASP A 39 3.08 -9.54 6.33
C ASP A 39 3.80 -10.82 6.78
N GLY A 40 4.45 -11.51 5.83
CA GLY A 40 5.15 -12.77 6.10
C GLY A 40 4.28 -14.04 6.12
N VAL A 41 2.98 -13.95 5.85
CA VAL A 41 2.09 -15.14 5.78
C VAL A 41 2.42 -16.00 4.56
N GLY A 42 2.72 -15.37 3.43
CA GLY A 42 3.01 -16.04 2.15
C GLY A 42 1.78 -16.31 1.29
N THR A 43 0.58 -16.24 1.86
CA THR A 43 -0.69 -16.33 1.15
C THR A 43 -1.56 -15.10 1.40
N ILE A 44 -2.56 -14.90 0.55
CA ILE A 44 -3.59 -13.86 0.64
C ILE A 44 -4.95 -14.45 0.26
N THR A 45 -6.04 -13.84 0.73
CA THR A 45 -7.41 -14.28 0.36
C THR A 45 -7.81 -13.77 -1.03
N ASP A 46 -8.85 -14.38 -1.61
CA ASP A 46 -9.54 -13.87 -2.82
C ASP A 46 -9.93 -12.38 -2.70
N GLU A 47 -10.42 -12.00 -1.53
CA GLU A 47 -10.79 -10.62 -1.25
C GLU A 47 -9.57 -9.70 -1.29
N GLN A 48 -8.47 -10.08 -0.63
CA GLN A 48 -7.22 -9.34 -0.68
C GLN A 48 -6.66 -9.25 -2.11
N CYS A 49 -6.80 -10.29 -2.94
CA CYS A 49 -6.45 -10.23 -4.37
C CYS A 49 -7.18 -9.08 -5.08
N ARG A 50 -8.48 -8.91 -4.82
CA ARG A 50 -9.29 -7.81 -5.38
C ARG A 50 -8.82 -6.45 -4.85
N TRP A 51 -8.54 -6.36 -3.54
CA TRP A 51 -8.05 -5.12 -2.94
C TRP A 51 -6.68 -4.69 -3.52
N ILE A 52 -5.77 -5.63 -3.73
CA ILE A 52 -4.48 -5.40 -4.38
C ILE A 52 -4.67 -4.87 -5.81
N ALA A 53 -5.61 -5.43 -6.57
CA ALA A 53 -5.89 -4.95 -7.93
C ALA A 53 -6.39 -3.50 -7.93
N ILE A 54 -7.35 -3.17 -7.06
CA ILE A 54 -7.91 -1.81 -6.94
C ILE A 54 -6.83 -0.83 -6.45
N GLY A 55 -6.06 -1.21 -5.42
CA GLY A 55 -4.95 -0.41 -4.89
C GLY A 55 -3.88 -0.12 -5.93
N ARG A 56 -3.54 -1.11 -6.77
CA ARG A 56 -2.61 -0.94 -7.90
C ARG A 56 -3.15 0.06 -8.93
N SER A 57 -4.42 -0.03 -9.29
CA SER A 57 -5.06 0.93 -10.20
C SER A 57 -5.06 2.34 -9.62
N HIS A 58 -5.39 2.51 -8.34
CA HIS A 58 -5.30 3.81 -7.66
C HIS A 58 -3.88 4.39 -7.72
N ARG A 59 -2.87 3.58 -7.37
CA ARG A 59 -1.47 4.00 -7.42
C ARG A 59 -1.02 4.42 -8.83
N GLN A 60 -1.47 3.69 -9.85
CA GLN A 60 -1.19 4.04 -11.25
C GLN A 60 -1.83 5.37 -11.64
N MET A 61 -3.10 5.61 -11.28
CA MET A 61 -3.76 6.90 -11.52
C MET A 61 -3.04 8.04 -10.81
N ARG A 62 -2.65 7.86 -9.55
CA ARG A 62 -1.87 8.81 -8.78
C ARG A 62 -0.56 9.17 -9.48
N PHE A 63 0.17 8.18 -10.00
CA PHE A 63 1.38 8.40 -10.78
C PHE A 63 1.13 9.10 -12.11
N ALA A 64 0.04 8.76 -12.81
CA ALA A 64 -0.36 9.44 -14.04
C ALA A 64 -0.66 10.94 -13.78
N HIS A 65 -1.22 11.27 -12.61
CA HIS A 65 -1.46 12.63 -12.17
C HIS A 65 -0.23 13.32 -11.56
N LYS A 66 0.94 12.65 -11.53
CA LYS A 66 2.17 13.13 -10.88
C LYS A 66 1.95 13.51 -9.41
N GLU A 67 1.01 12.84 -8.75
CA GLU A 67 0.61 13.12 -7.38
C GLU A 67 1.47 12.31 -6.40
N SER A 68 2.04 12.98 -5.40
CA SER A 68 2.82 12.30 -4.35
C SER A 68 1.89 11.53 -3.41
N ALA A 69 2.43 10.54 -2.69
CA ALA A 69 1.63 9.80 -1.70
C ALA A 69 1.07 10.75 -0.61
N VAL A 70 1.85 11.75 -0.20
CA VAL A 70 1.42 12.77 0.78
C VAL A 70 0.26 13.59 0.24
N ALA A 71 0.35 14.08 -1.01
CA ALA A 71 -0.71 14.87 -1.63
C ALA A 71 -2.01 14.07 -1.80
N ALA A 72 -1.91 12.82 -2.27
CA ALA A 72 -3.06 11.94 -2.40
C ALA A 72 -3.70 11.61 -1.05
N ALA A 73 -2.89 11.32 -0.02
CA ALA A 73 -3.38 11.05 1.32
C ALA A 73 -4.14 12.28 1.88
N LEU A 74 -3.56 13.47 1.74
CA LEU A 74 -4.23 14.72 2.12
C LEU A 74 -5.54 14.94 1.38
N ARG A 75 -5.55 14.75 0.05
CA ARG A 75 -6.77 14.88 -0.80
C ARG A 75 -7.87 13.90 -0.40
N LEU A 76 -7.52 12.71 0.09
CA LEU A 76 -8.46 11.68 0.50
C LEU A 76 -8.81 11.75 2.00
N GLY A 77 -8.19 12.65 2.78
CA GLY A 77 -8.36 12.70 4.23
C GLY A 77 -7.78 11.48 4.96
N LEU A 78 -6.71 10.88 4.42
CA LEU A 78 -6.03 9.70 4.95
C LEU A 78 -4.64 10.06 5.47
N SER A 79 -4.09 9.21 6.35
CA SER A 79 -2.64 9.19 6.59
C SER A 79 -1.90 8.53 5.41
N VAL A 80 -0.60 8.82 5.26
CA VAL A 80 0.25 8.19 4.24
C VAL A 80 0.30 6.67 4.44
N ASP A 81 0.28 6.21 5.69
CA ASP A 81 0.27 4.78 6.02
C ASP A 81 -1.05 4.11 5.61
N GLN A 82 -2.19 4.76 5.83
CA GLN A 82 -3.50 4.27 5.39
C GLN A 82 -3.58 4.19 3.86
N LEU A 83 -3.15 5.23 3.16
CA LEU A 83 -3.07 5.23 1.71
C LEU A 83 -2.19 4.08 1.22
N THR A 84 -0.98 3.95 1.77
CA THR A 84 -0.01 2.91 1.36
C THR A 84 -0.56 1.52 1.66
N ALA A 85 -1.19 1.31 2.81
CA ALA A 85 -1.81 0.05 3.18
C ALA A 85 -2.96 -0.32 2.23
N ALA A 86 -3.82 0.62 1.83
CA ALA A 86 -4.86 0.35 0.84
C ALA A 86 -4.30 0.14 -0.57
N GLU A 87 -3.28 0.90 -1.00
CA GLU A 87 -2.59 0.66 -2.28
C GLU A 87 -1.92 -0.73 -2.36
N LEU A 88 -1.51 -1.28 -1.21
CA LEU A 88 -0.98 -2.63 -1.06
C LEU A 88 -2.06 -3.69 -0.83
N GLY A 89 -3.34 -3.32 -0.75
CA GLY A 89 -4.46 -4.23 -0.47
C GLY A 89 -4.46 -4.81 0.95
N ARG A 90 -3.87 -4.11 1.92
CA ARG A 90 -3.93 -4.44 3.35
C ARG A 90 -5.14 -3.83 4.07
N LEU A 91 -5.75 -2.82 3.46
CA LEU A 91 -6.98 -2.18 3.93
C LEU A 91 -8.07 -2.23 2.85
N PRO A 92 -9.35 -2.22 3.24
CA PRO A 92 -10.46 -2.18 2.29
C PRO A 92 -10.35 -0.99 1.33
N PRO A 93 -10.58 -1.18 0.02
CA PRO A 93 -10.37 -0.16 -1.00
C PRO A 93 -11.39 0.98 -0.94
N ALA A 94 -12.49 0.83 -0.19
CA ALA A 94 -13.49 1.88 -0.01
C ALA A 94 -12.89 3.19 0.50
N ILE A 95 -11.79 3.13 1.28
CA ILE A 95 -11.10 4.32 1.76
C ILE A 95 -10.44 5.14 0.64
N LEU A 96 -10.14 4.52 -0.51
CA LEU A 96 -9.57 5.17 -1.69
C LEU A 96 -10.63 5.88 -2.55
N ALA A 97 -11.92 5.65 -2.25
CA ALA A 97 -13.04 6.26 -2.97
C ALA A 97 -13.58 7.52 -2.28
N LEU A 98 -13.11 7.85 -1.08
CA LEU A 98 -13.58 9.01 -0.32
C LEU A 98 -13.12 10.31 -0.99
N PRO A 99 -14.04 11.17 -1.48
CA PRO A 99 -13.66 12.53 -1.81
C PRO A 99 -13.39 13.27 -0.49
N GLY A 100 -12.15 13.65 -0.23
CA GLY A 100 -11.89 14.65 0.81
C GLY A 100 -12.50 15.97 0.36
N SER A 101 -13.42 16.51 1.14
CA SER A 101 -13.81 17.92 1.03
C SER A 101 -12.53 18.77 1.01
N PRO A 102 -12.44 19.80 0.15
CA PRO A 102 -11.26 20.64 0.08
C PRO A 102 -11.03 21.30 1.45
N PRO A 103 -9.77 21.42 1.92
CA PRO A 103 -9.46 22.20 3.10
C PRO A 103 -9.70 23.69 2.78
N GLY A 104 -10.73 24.29 3.37
CA GLY A 104 -10.85 25.75 3.44
C GLY A 104 -12.06 26.43 2.77
N GLN A 105 -13.28 25.91 2.93
CA GLN A 105 -14.46 26.78 2.83
C GLN A 105 -14.99 27.08 4.25
N SER A 106 -14.55 28.21 4.80
CA SER A 106 -15.24 28.86 5.91
C SER A 106 -16.57 29.40 5.38
N PRO A 107 -17.71 29.23 6.08
CA PRO A 107 -18.90 29.96 5.75
C PRO A 107 -18.65 31.46 5.98
N ILE A 108 -19.06 32.27 5.01
CA ILE A 108 -19.08 33.74 5.06
C ILE A 108 -20.01 34.18 6.20
#